data_AF-B2KC11-F1
#
_entry.id   AF-B2KC11-F1
#
_cell.length_a   1.000
_cell.length_b   1.000
_cell.length_c   1.000
_cell.angle_alpha   90.00
_cell.angle_beta   90.00
_cell.angle_gamma   90.00
#
_symmetry.space_group_name_H-M   'P 1'
#
loop_
_entity.id
_entity.type
_entity.pdbx_description
1 polymer ?
#
loop_
_entity_poly.entity_id
_entity_poly.type
_entity_poly.pdbx_seq_one_letter_code
_entity_poly.pdbx_strand_id
1 'polypeptide(L)'
;MMKTNKKGFTLVELLVVILIIGILASLAVVSYRDSLKDSRLNEAKIALGKIGQANYNFIKDYPVIARNIPIGGHVTNAVTNSGDALCEVNLGNTSVLTRCGYINKDNWDRLAYNIYVCNLATGAGGGCCNVNRLATMKQKGVTNTYCAWLNASTLEIEEENKDKLQ
;
A
#
# COMPACT_ATOMS: atom_id res chain seq x y z
N MET A 1 -43.79 -32.97 -44.09
CA MET A 1 -43.25 -31.68 -44.60
C MET A 1 -43.33 -30.65 -43.48
N MET A 2 -42.22 -30.35 -42.83
CA MET A 2 -42.19 -29.51 -41.61
C MET A 2 -41.66 -28.12 -41.98
N LYS A 3 -42.55 -27.13 -42.07
CA LYS A 3 -42.15 -25.72 -42.25
C LYS A 3 -41.57 -25.20 -40.94
N THR A 4 -40.26 -25.11 -40.85
CA THR A 4 -39.58 -24.40 -39.76
C THR A 4 -39.80 -22.90 -39.92
N ASN A 5 -40.66 -22.32 -39.07
CA ASN A 5 -40.85 -20.88 -38.96
C ASN A 5 -39.59 -20.24 -38.38
N LYS A 6 -38.71 -19.70 -39.23
CA LYS A 6 -37.57 -18.91 -38.79
C LYS A 6 -38.07 -17.54 -38.35
N LYS A 7 -38.34 -17.37 -37.05
CA LYS A 7 -38.58 -16.05 -36.46
C LYS A 7 -37.26 -15.27 -36.47
N GLY A 8 -37.19 -14.20 -37.25
CA GLY A 8 -36.07 -13.27 -37.25
C GLY A 8 -36.14 -12.30 -36.07
N PHE A 9 -35.00 -11.91 -35.54
CA PHE A 9 -34.86 -10.92 -34.47
C PHE A 9 -35.29 -9.54 -34.98
N THR A 10 -36.06 -8.78 -34.20
CA THR A 10 -36.49 -7.44 -34.63
C THR A 10 -35.41 -6.40 -34.35
N LEU A 11 -35.28 -5.39 -35.21
CA LEU A 11 -34.38 -4.25 -34.97
C LEU A 11 -34.73 -3.51 -33.66
N VAL A 12 -36.02 -3.49 -33.31
CA VAL A 12 -36.53 -2.85 -32.09
C VAL A 12 -36.09 -3.63 -30.84
N GLU A 13 -36.13 -4.96 -30.86
CA GLU A 13 -35.59 -5.78 -29.75
C GLU A 13 -34.11 -5.48 -29.51
N LEU A 14 -33.33 -5.36 -30.59
CA LEU A 14 -31.90 -5.09 -30.46
C LEU A 14 -31.63 -3.68 -29.91
N LEU A 15 -32.45 -2.70 -30.29
CA LEU A 15 -32.33 -1.31 -29.82
C LEU A 15 -32.63 -1.19 -28.31
N VAL A 16 -33.68 -1.86 -27.82
CA VAL A 16 -34.01 -1.86 -26.38
C VAL A 16 -32.91 -2.53 -25.57
N VAL A 17 -32.32 -3.63 -26.07
CA VAL A 17 -31.24 -4.35 -25.39
C VAL A 17 -29.99 -3.47 -25.25
N ILE A 18 -29.54 -2.79 -26.31
CA ILE A 18 -28.37 -1.90 -26.21
C ILE A 18 -28.62 -0.69 -25.30
N LEU A 19 -29.87 -0.20 -25.25
CA LEU A 19 -30.26 0.89 -24.36
C LEU A 19 -30.15 0.46 -22.89
N ILE A 20 -30.66 -0.73 -22.55
CA ILE A 20 -30.57 -1.27 -21.18
C ILE A 20 -29.10 -1.53 -20.80
N ILE A 21 -28.31 -2.15 -21.69
CA ILE A 21 -26.88 -2.40 -21.45
C ILE A 21 -26.11 -1.08 -21.26
N GLY A 22 -26.41 -0.04 -22.05
CA GLY A 22 -25.78 1.28 -21.93
C GLY A 22 -25.99 1.91 -20.55
N ILE A 23 -27.21 1.86 -20.03
CA ILE A 23 -27.54 2.37 -18.69
C ILE A 23 -26.78 1.59 -17.62
N LEU A 24 -26.83 0.25 -17.66
CA LEU A 24 -26.14 -0.60 -16.68
C LEU A 24 -24.62 -0.42 -16.72
N ALA A 25 -24.03 -0.28 -17.91
CA ALA A 25 -22.59 -0.09 -18.08
C ALA A 25 -22.10 1.21 -17.43
N SER A 26 -22.85 2.32 -17.58
CA SER A 26 -22.48 3.61 -16.97
C SER A 26 -22.42 3.55 -15.44
N LEU A 27 -23.36 2.85 -14.79
CA LEU A 27 -23.40 2.68 -13.35
C LEU A 27 -22.29 1.73 -12.86
N ALA A 28 -22.05 0.65 -13.60
CA ALA A 28 -21.04 -0.35 -13.26
C ALA A 28 -19.61 0.22 -13.28
N VAL A 29 -19.32 1.17 -14.19
CA VAL A 29 -17.99 1.77 -14.29
C VAL A 29 -17.62 2.58 -13.04
N VAL A 30 -18.55 3.34 -12.47
CA VAL A 30 -18.26 4.17 -11.29
C VAL A 30 -17.99 3.27 -10.07
N SER A 31 -18.86 2.29 -9.80
CA SER A 31 -18.71 1.40 -8.65
C SER A 31 -17.46 0.51 -8.74
N TYR A 32 -17.10 0.07 -9.94
CA TYR A 32 -15.89 -0.72 -10.16
C TYR A 32 -14.61 0.08 -9.86
N ARG A 33 -14.57 1.36 -10.22
CA ARG A 33 -13.39 2.22 -9.99
C ARG A 33 -13.11 2.42 -8.50
N ASP A 34 -14.14 2.55 -7.67
CA ASP A 34 -13.95 2.72 -6.23
C ASP A 34 -13.53 1.39 -5.56
N SER A 35 -14.13 0.28 -5.97
CA SER A 35 -13.72 -1.06 -5.53
C SER A 35 -12.23 -1.35 -5.81
N LEU A 36 -11.73 -0.89 -6.97
CA LEU A 36 -10.31 -1.02 -7.31
C LEU A 36 -9.40 -0.15 -6.43
N LYS A 37 -9.84 1.05 -6.03
CA LYS A 37 -9.06 1.89 -5.10
C LYS A 37 -8.97 1.24 -3.73
N ASP A 38 -10.09 0.73 -3.20
CA ASP A 38 -10.13 0.06 -1.91
C ASP A 38 -9.27 -1.20 -1.89
N SER A 39 -9.30 -1.97 -2.98
CA SER A 39 -8.42 -3.14 -3.14
C SER A 39 -6.94 -2.76 -3.07
N ARG A 40 -6.52 -1.70 -3.77
CA ARG A 40 -5.13 -1.19 -3.76
C ARG A 40 -4.72 -0.65 -2.38
N LEU A 41 -5.64 0.01 -1.69
CA LEU A 41 -5.44 0.53 -0.35
C LEU A 41 -5.27 -0.60 0.67
N ASN A 42 -6.08 -1.65 0.57
CA ASN A 42 -5.95 -2.83 1.42
C ASN A 42 -4.62 -3.57 1.19
N GLU A 43 -4.20 -3.71 -0.07
CA GLU A 43 -2.88 -4.27 -0.40
C GLU A 43 -1.75 -3.46 0.25
N ALA A 44 -1.83 -2.12 0.19
CA ALA A 44 -0.87 -1.24 0.82
C ALA A 44 -0.88 -1.33 2.37
N LYS A 45 -2.05 -1.50 3.01
CA LYS A 45 -2.14 -1.71 4.47
C LYS A 45 -1.48 -3.00 4.91
N ILE A 46 -1.67 -4.08 4.16
CA ILE A 46 -1.02 -5.37 4.44
C ILE A 46 0.51 -5.19 4.36
N ALA A 47 0.99 -4.51 3.31
CA ALA A 47 2.40 -4.20 3.14
C ALA A 47 2.94 -3.28 4.27
N LEU A 48 2.17 -2.28 4.68
CA LEU A 48 2.49 -1.40 5.81
C LEU A 48 2.64 -2.18 7.11
N GLY A 49 1.71 -3.08 7.41
CA GLY A 49 1.77 -3.94 8.59
C GLY A 49 3.03 -4.82 8.60
N LYS A 50 3.37 -5.43 7.46
CA LYS A 50 4.60 -6.23 7.31
C LYS A 50 5.85 -5.41 7.62
N ILE A 51 5.98 -4.23 7.00
CA ILE A 51 7.15 -3.36 7.17
C ILE A 51 7.23 -2.80 8.59
N GLY A 52 6.09 -2.38 9.16
CA GLY A 52 6.03 -1.87 10.52
C GLY A 52 6.38 -2.93 11.56
N GLN A 53 5.90 -4.16 11.39
CA GLN A 53 6.27 -5.28 12.26
C GLN A 53 7.75 -5.65 12.13
N ALA A 54 8.30 -5.61 10.91
CA ALA A 54 9.72 -5.81 10.70
C ALA A 54 10.56 -4.75 11.42
N ASN A 55 10.17 -3.47 11.34
CA ASN A 55 10.82 -2.40 12.10
C ASN A 55 10.68 -2.59 13.61
N TYR A 56 9.50 -3.00 14.10
CA TYR A 56 9.30 -3.29 15.52
C TYR A 56 10.26 -4.37 16.04
N ASN A 57 10.35 -5.49 15.31
CA ASN A 57 11.25 -6.58 15.68
C ASN A 57 12.72 -6.14 15.64
N PHE A 58 13.12 -5.38 14.61
CA PHE A 58 14.46 -4.80 14.53
C PHE A 58 14.78 -3.90 15.73
N ILE A 59 13.87 -3.00 16.10
CA ILE A 59 14.05 -2.08 17.23
C ILE A 59 14.17 -2.85 18.55
N LYS A 60 13.39 -3.93 18.70
CA LYS A 60 13.42 -4.80 19.88
C LYS A 60 14.76 -5.51 20.05
N ASP A 61 15.33 -6.00 18.96
CA ASP A 61 16.61 -6.72 18.99
C ASP A 61 17.81 -5.76 19.13
N TYR A 62 17.69 -4.52 18.63
CA TYR A 62 18.77 -3.52 18.61
C TYR A 62 18.37 -2.15 19.19
N PRO A 63 18.00 -2.05 20.48
CA PRO A 63 17.38 -0.86 21.06
C PRO A 63 18.28 0.39 21.11
N VAL A 64 19.60 0.23 21.27
CA VAL A 64 20.55 1.36 21.31
C VAL A 64 20.74 1.98 19.92
N ILE A 65 20.77 1.12 18.90
CA ILE A 65 21.04 1.48 17.51
C ILE A 65 19.79 2.10 16.89
N ALA A 66 18.62 1.49 17.13
CA ALA A 66 17.34 1.98 16.65
C ALA A 66 17.01 3.42 17.06
N ARG A 67 17.56 3.88 18.19
CA ARG A 67 17.34 5.22 18.72
C ARG A 67 18.33 6.25 18.17
N ASN A 68 19.55 5.83 17.83
CA ASN A 68 20.65 6.72 17.45
C ASN A 68 20.94 6.74 15.94
N ILE A 69 20.43 5.78 15.17
CA ILE A 69 20.58 5.71 13.72
C ILE A 69 19.21 5.94 13.06
N PRO A 70 19.09 6.92 12.15
CA PRO A 70 17.86 7.13 11.41
C PRO A 70 17.64 5.99 10.41
N ILE A 71 16.90 4.96 10.80
CA ILE A 71 16.43 3.87 9.91
C ILE A 71 15.22 4.32 9.07
N GLY A 72 14.91 5.62 9.12
CA GLY A 72 13.78 6.19 8.41
C GLY A 72 14.05 6.33 6.92
N GLY A 73 13.04 6.02 6.11
CA GLY A 73 13.12 6.28 4.67
C GLY A 73 12.03 5.59 3.88
N HIS A 74 12.02 5.84 2.57
CA HIS A 74 11.14 5.14 1.62
C HIS A 74 11.63 3.71 1.41
N VAL A 75 10.68 2.77 1.38
CA VAL A 75 10.96 1.37 1.02
C VAL A 75 10.82 1.23 -0.49
N THR A 76 11.90 0.84 -1.14
CA THR A 76 11.99 0.63 -2.60
C THR A 76 12.39 -0.79 -2.92
N ASN A 77 12.29 -1.17 -4.19
CA ASN A 77 12.83 -2.45 -4.68
C ASN A 77 14.35 -2.50 -4.74
N ALA A 78 15.03 -1.36 -4.48
CA ALA A 78 16.47 -1.19 -4.60
C ALA A 78 17.27 -1.86 -3.47
N VAL A 79 16.78 -3.00 -2.96
CA VAL A 79 17.60 -3.90 -2.15
C VAL A 79 18.36 -4.81 -3.11
N THR A 80 19.59 -4.43 -3.44
CA THR A 80 20.59 -5.38 -3.90
C THR A 80 20.98 -6.23 -2.70
N ASN A 81 20.95 -7.55 -2.87
CA ASN A 81 21.62 -8.46 -1.94
C ASN A 81 23.11 -8.12 -1.98
N SER A 82 23.60 -7.25 -1.12
CA SER A 82 25.01 -7.27 -0.76
C SER A 82 25.10 -8.31 0.34
N GLY A 83 25.63 -9.48 0.00
CA GLY A 83 25.69 -10.68 0.82
C GLY A 83 26.60 -10.56 2.04
N ASP A 84 26.37 -9.58 2.89
CA ASP A 84 27.03 -9.49 4.18
C ASP A 84 26.08 -10.08 5.21
N ALA A 85 26.37 -11.30 5.65
CA ALA A 85 25.61 -12.07 6.63
C ALA A 85 25.64 -11.50 8.06
N LEU A 86 25.96 -10.22 8.20
CA LEU A 86 25.97 -9.50 9.46
C LEU A 86 25.03 -8.30 9.34
N CYS A 87 24.18 -8.12 10.34
CA CYS A 87 23.45 -6.88 10.53
C CYS A 87 24.44 -5.72 10.72
N GLU A 88 24.95 -5.16 9.63
CA GLU A 88 25.69 -3.91 9.66
C GLU A 88 24.70 -2.78 9.88
N VAL A 89 24.42 -2.56 11.16
CA VAL A 89 23.50 -1.55 11.65
C VAL A 89 23.90 -0.11 11.35
N ASN A 90 25.07 0.11 10.73
CA ASN A 90 25.52 1.42 10.25
C ASN A 90 24.81 1.88 8.97
N LEU A 91 23.96 1.03 8.38
CA LEU A 91 23.12 1.40 7.24
C LEU A 91 21.86 2.11 7.77
N GLY A 92 21.92 3.43 7.89
CA GLY A 92 20.76 4.29 8.19
C GLY A 92 19.75 4.37 7.05
N ASN A 93 19.36 3.23 6.47
CA ASN A 93 18.36 3.15 5.41
C ASN A 93 17.41 1.96 5.65
N THR A 94 16.30 1.95 4.92
CA THR A 94 15.25 0.94 5.06
C THR A 94 15.68 -0.48 4.65
N SER A 95 16.80 -0.62 3.94
CA SER A 95 17.28 -1.93 3.46
C SER A 95 17.79 -2.82 4.59
N VAL A 96 18.09 -2.25 5.77
CA VAL A 96 18.49 -3.01 6.95
C VAL A 96 17.45 -4.06 7.34
N LEU A 97 16.16 -3.79 7.15
CA LEU A 97 15.09 -4.74 7.47
C LEU A 97 15.17 -5.99 6.58
N THR A 98 15.51 -5.83 5.31
CA THR A 98 15.66 -6.96 4.38
C THR A 98 16.99 -7.68 4.57
N ARG A 99 18.09 -6.92 4.76
CA ARG A 99 19.44 -7.49 4.95
C ARG A 99 19.55 -8.29 6.25
N CYS A 100 18.92 -7.82 7.32
CA CYS A 100 18.87 -8.52 8.60
C CYS A 100 17.82 -9.64 8.67
N GLY A 101 17.08 -9.90 7.59
CA GLY A 101 16.09 -10.98 7.56
C GLY A 101 14.79 -10.71 8.33
N TYR A 102 14.49 -9.46 8.68
CA TYR A 102 13.21 -9.09 9.30
C TYR A 102 12.05 -9.05 8.29
N ILE A 103 12.35 -8.86 7.01
CA ILE A 103 11.37 -8.90 5.93
C ILE A 103 11.98 -9.48 4.66
N ASN A 104 11.18 -10.23 3.91
CA ASN A 104 11.59 -10.73 2.59
C ASN A 104 11.66 -9.60 1.57
N LYS A 105 12.46 -9.81 0.52
CA LYS A 105 12.49 -8.92 -0.64
C LYS A 105 11.16 -9.04 -1.40
N ASP A 106 10.48 -7.91 -1.58
CA ASP A 106 9.24 -7.79 -2.34
C ASP A 106 9.35 -6.64 -3.37
N ASN A 107 8.35 -6.55 -4.27
CA ASN A 107 8.21 -5.47 -5.24
C ASN A 107 7.32 -4.34 -4.68
N TRP A 108 7.87 -3.54 -3.76
CA TRP A 108 7.23 -2.39 -3.12
C TRP A 108 6.89 -1.25 -4.10
N ASP A 109 7.67 -1.05 -5.16
CA ASP A 109 7.42 0.03 -6.13
C ASP A 109 6.16 -0.19 -6.99
N ARG A 110 5.61 -1.41 -7.00
CA ARG A 110 4.34 -1.76 -7.67
C ARG A 110 3.12 -1.17 -6.97
N LEU A 111 3.20 -0.93 -5.67
CA LEU A 111 2.07 -0.49 -4.87
C LEU A 111 1.62 0.90 -5.31
N ALA A 112 0.30 1.15 -5.23
CA ALA A 112 -0.26 2.48 -5.47
C ALA A 112 0.15 3.51 -4.40
N TYR A 113 0.70 3.03 -3.28
CA TYR A 113 1.15 3.80 -2.13
C TYR A 113 2.64 3.57 -1.90
N ASN A 114 3.36 4.64 -1.61
CA ASN A 114 4.71 4.59 -1.10
C ASN A 114 4.69 4.25 0.38
N ILE A 115 5.50 3.29 0.81
CA ILE A 115 5.64 2.90 2.21
C ILE A 115 6.98 3.40 2.71
N TYR A 116 6.98 3.91 3.94
CA TYR A 116 8.16 4.45 4.60
C TYR A 116 8.32 3.78 5.95
N VAL A 117 9.56 3.50 6.32
CA VAL A 117 9.93 3.15 7.69
C VAL A 117 10.12 4.44 8.47
N CYS A 118 9.64 4.47 9.70
CA CYS A 118 9.79 5.63 10.57
C CYS A 118 10.84 5.35 11.64
N ASN A 119 11.71 6.32 11.88
CA ASN A 119 12.54 6.34 13.06
C ASN A 119 11.65 6.65 14.26
N LEU A 120 11.60 5.72 15.20
CA LEU A 120 10.65 5.78 16.31
C LEU A 120 10.89 6.97 17.25
N ALA A 121 12.16 7.37 17.43
CA ALA A 121 12.57 8.41 18.37
C ALA A 121 12.44 9.83 17.80
N THR A 122 12.76 10.01 16.52
CA THR A 122 12.81 11.33 15.86
C THR A 122 11.63 11.59 14.93
N GLY A 123 10.89 10.55 14.53
CA GLY A 123 9.88 10.64 13.48
C GLY A 123 10.43 10.83 12.07
N ALA A 124 11.76 10.75 11.88
CA ALA A 124 12.37 10.82 10.55
C ALA A 124 11.97 9.62 9.67
N GLY A 125 11.90 9.83 8.36
CA GLY A 125 11.61 8.77 7.38
C GLY A 125 10.80 9.19 6.17
N GLY A 126 10.25 10.42 6.20
CA GLY A 126 9.44 10.97 5.12
C GLY A 126 7.98 10.52 5.17
N GLY A 127 7.24 10.75 4.08
CA GLY A 127 5.83 10.39 4.01
C GLY A 127 5.02 11.06 5.13
N CYS A 128 4.38 10.24 5.98
CA CYS A 128 3.66 10.67 7.17
C CYS A 128 4.32 10.15 8.46
N CYS A 129 5.65 10.04 8.48
CA CYS A 129 6.36 9.60 9.67
C CYS A 129 6.26 10.63 10.79
N ASN A 130 6.22 10.12 12.02
CA ASN A 130 6.21 10.89 13.25
C ASN A 130 6.78 10.00 14.36
N VAL A 131 7.07 10.59 15.52
CA VAL A 131 7.46 9.84 16.71
C VAL A 131 6.38 8.79 17.04
N ASN A 132 6.80 7.69 17.64
CA ASN A 132 5.90 6.57 18.00
C ASN A 132 5.21 5.88 16.80
N ARG A 133 5.65 6.13 15.56
CA ARG A 133 5.20 5.38 14.37
C ARG A 133 6.31 4.43 13.93
N LEU A 134 5.95 3.20 13.57
CA LEU A 134 6.89 2.19 13.08
C LEU A 134 7.08 2.28 11.58
N ALA A 135 5.99 2.52 10.86
CA ALA A 135 5.98 2.69 9.42
C ALA A 135 4.78 3.54 9.03
N THR A 136 4.82 4.11 7.84
CA THR A 136 3.72 4.89 7.27
C THR A 136 3.58 4.63 5.79
N MET A 137 2.41 4.91 5.24
CA MET A 137 2.20 4.93 3.80
C MET A 137 1.55 6.23 3.34
N LYS A 138 1.86 6.63 2.12
CA LYS A 138 1.30 7.79 1.42
C LYS A 138 1.01 7.45 -0.03
N GLN A 139 -0.09 7.95 -0.57
CA GLN A 139 -0.44 7.73 -1.98
C GLN A 139 0.63 8.30 -2.93
N LYS A 140 0.97 7.55 -3.99
CA LYS A 140 1.96 7.97 -4.98
C LYS A 140 1.38 9.05 -5.91
N GLY A 141 2.16 10.09 -6.19
CA GLY A 141 1.80 11.14 -7.15
C GLY A 141 0.75 12.15 -6.68
N VAL A 142 0.35 12.11 -5.41
CA VAL A 142 -0.62 13.06 -4.82
C VAL A 142 0.07 13.83 -3.68
N THR A 143 -0.02 15.17 -3.71
CA THR A 143 0.65 16.05 -2.75
C THR A 143 0.00 16.01 -1.37
N ASN A 144 -1.31 15.78 -1.29
CA ASN A 144 -2.07 15.65 -0.05
C ASN A 144 -2.94 14.39 -0.05
N THR A 145 -3.41 14.04 1.14
CA THR A 145 -4.76 13.49 1.40
C THR A 145 -5.06 12.05 1.81
N TYR A 146 -4.08 11.14 1.89
CA TYR A 146 -4.26 9.93 2.69
C TYR A 146 -2.95 9.43 3.29
N CYS A 147 -2.93 9.37 4.62
CA CYS A 147 -1.84 8.84 5.42
C CYS A 147 -2.36 7.67 6.25
N ALA A 148 -1.58 6.60 6.32
CA ALA A 148 -1.78 5.60 7.37
C ALA A 148 -0.43 5.27 8.01
N TRP A 149 -0.45 4.80 9.24
CA TRP A 149 0.75 4.41 9.97
C TRP A 149 0.47 3.27 10.93
N LEU A 150 1.52 2.49 11.20
CA LEU A 150 1.50 1.51 12.28
C LEU A 150 2.02 2.18 13.55
N ASN A 151 1.19 2.20 14.59
CA ASN A 151 1.53 2.80 15.88
C ASN A 151 2.41 1.82 16.69
N ALA A 152 3.49 2.31 17.30
CA ALA A 152 4.42 1.46 18.04
C ALA A 152 3.91 1.00 19.40
N SER A 153 3.00 1.77 20.01
CA SER A 153 2.41 1.43 21.32
C SER A 153 1.22 0.48 21.22
N THR A 154 0.40 0.58 20.16
CA THR A 154 -0.79 -0.27 19.99
C THR A 154 -0.55 -1.42 19.01
N LEU A 155 0.45 -1.31 18.13
CA LEU A 155 0.67 -2.23 17.00
C LEU A 155 -0.55 -2.32 16.06
N GLU A 156 -1.34 -1.25 16.00
CA GLU A 156 -2.50 -1.14 15.14
C GLU A 156 -2.26 -0.11 14.02
N ILE A 157 -2.91 -0.35 12.87
CA ILE A 157 -2.87 0.59 11.74
C ILE A 157 -3.89 1.68 12.00
N GLU A 158 -3.42 2.91 12.06
CA GLU A 158 -4.22 4.12 12.15
C GLU A 158 -4.17 4.89 10.84
N GLU A 159 -5.24 5.60 10.53
CA GLU A 159 -5.43 6.29 9.25
C GLU A 159 -5.90 7.73 9.47
N GLU A 160 -5.29 8.66 8.74
CA GLU A 160 -5.74 10.04 8.61
C GLU A 160 -6.11 10.28 7.15
N ASN A 161 -7.43 10.31 6.91
CA ASN A 161 -7.96 10.64 5.61
C ASN A 161 -8.33 12.13 5.58
N LYS A 162 -7.49 12.96 4.97
CA LYS A 162 -7.75 14.40 4.87
C LYS A 162 -8.77 14.73 3.76
N ASP A 163 -9.13 13.78 2.87
CA ASP A 163 -10.11 13.99 1.79
C ASP A 163 -11.55 13.94 2.33
N LYS A 164 -11.75 13.40 3.55
CA LYS A 164 -13.07 13.41 4.24
C LYS A 164 -13.38 14.73 4.97
N LEU A 165 -12.49 15.72 4.88
CA LEU A 165 -12.62 17.04 5.54
C LEU A 165 -13.06 18.16 4.57
N GLN A 166 -13.45 17.83 3.34
CA GLN A 166 -14.11 18.73 2.38
C GLN A 166 -15.36 18.06 1.83
#